data_AF-A0A951GV06-F1
#
_entry.id   AF-A0A951GV06-F1
#
_cell.length_a   1.000
_cell.length_b   1.000
_cell.length_c   1.000
_cell.angle_alpha   90.00
_cell.angle_beta   90.00
_cell.angle_gamma   90.00
#
_symmetry.space_group_name_H-M   'P 1'
#
loop_
_entity.id
_entity.type
_entity.pdbx_description
1 polymer ?
#
loop_
_entity_poly.entity_id
_entity_poly.type
_entity_poly.pdbx_seq_one_letter_code
_entity_poly.pdbx_strand_id
1 'polypeptide(L)'
;MPAPELDWQSAAVQDGTLTVELAGEAPRGWKRSFETTAKLLSRGEWGAVKVKSGKVQVPGVQPGTEDKLKHFLESVVQQANAGYDDPEPQEEPADEEQRPERDAEDPDEQMTERFRSFGGDQPEV
;
A
#
# COMPACT_ATOMS: atom_id res chain seq x y z
N MET A 1 3.74 15.67 15.09
CA MET A 1 3.78 15.39 13.64
C MET A 1 2.70 14.35 13.38
N PRO A 2 1.80 14.52 12.40
CA PRO A 2 0.78 13.52 12.11
C PRO A 2 1.46 12.22 11.66
N ALA A 3 0.92 11.08 12.08
CA ALA A 3 1.41 9.79 11.64
C ALA A 3 1.10 9.61 10.14
N PRO A 4 1.92 8.89 9.38
CA PRO A 4 1.62 8.59 7.98
C PRO A 4 0.35 7.74 7.87
N GLU A 5 -0.53 8.12 6.95
CA GLU A 5 -1.83 7.50 6.66
C GLU A 5 -2.00 7.28 5.15
N LEU A 6 -2.86 6.35 4.73
CA LEU A 6 -3.10 6.08 3.31
C LEU A 6 -4.20 7.00 2.78
N ASP A 7 -3.89 7.72 1.70
CA ASP A 7 -4.84 8.55 0.98
C ASP A 7 -5.61 7.72 -0.05
N TRP A 8 -6.74 7.16 0.37
CA TRP A 8 -7.58 6.33 -0.49
C TRP A 8 -8.25 7.11 -1.63
N GLN A 9 -8.34 8.44 -1.55
CA GLN A 9 -8.86 9.25 -2.66
C GLN A 9 -7.89 9.27 -3.85
N SER A 10 -6.59 9.24 -3.58
CA SER A 10 -5.52 9.09 -4.57
C SER A 10 -5.25 7.63 -4.97
N ALA A 11 -6.03 6.67 -4.49
CA ALA A 11 -5.88 5.28 -4.88
C ALA A 11 -6.17 5.09 -6.38
N ALA A 12 -5.26 4.39 -7.04
CA ALA A 12 -5.36 4.02 -8.44
C ALA A 12 -4.85 2.59 -8.61
N VAL A 13 -5.61 1.75 -9.30
CA VAL A 13 -5.16 0.42 -9.72
C VAL A 13 -4.78 0.51 -11.18
N GLN A 14 -3.60 0.02 -11.53
CA GLN A 14 -3.11 -0.06 -12.90
C GLN A 14 -2.40 -1.39 -13.06
N ASP A 15 -2.78 -2.19 -14.05
CA ASP A 15 -2.21 -3.50 -14.34
C ASP A 15 -2.25 -4.45 -13.13
N GLY A 16 -3.37 -4.48 -12.39
CA GLY A 16 -3.49 -5.24 -11.14
C GLY A 16 -2.54 -4.78 -10.02
N THR A 17 -1.99 -3.58 -10.14
CA THR A 17 -1.13 -2.94 -9.13
C THR A 17 -1.85 -1.76 -8.49
N LEU A 18 -2.23 -1.91 -7.23
CA LEU A 18 -2.76 -0.79 -6.44
C LEU A 18 -1.63 0.16 -6.08
N THR A 19 -1.76 1.41 -6.50
CA THR A 19 -0.95 2.55 -6.08
C THR A 19 -1.80 3.48 -5.24
N VAL A 20 -1.40 3.72 -4.00
CA VAL A 20 -2.08 4.67 -3.10
C VAL A 20 -1.06 5.65 -2.54
N GLU A 21 -1.43 6.93 -2.47
CA GLU A 21 -0.55 7.93 -1.90
C GLU A 21 -0.56 7.86 -0.38
N LEU A 22 0.56 8.18 0.25
CA LEU A 22 0.69 8.26 1.70
C LEU A 22 0.54 9.73 2.09
N ALA A 23 -0.51 10.04 2.83
CA ALA A 23 -0.70 11.33 3.48
C ALA A 23 0.23 11.43 4.70
N GLY A 24 0.94 12.56 4.81
CA GLY A 24 1.87 12.82 5.91
C GLY A 24 3.32 12.42 5.61
N GLU A 25 4.23 12.94 6.43
CA GLU A 25 5.66 12.71 6.26
C GLU A 25 6.07 11.43 6.99
N ALA A 26 6.39 10.38 6.23
CA ALA A 26 6.86 9.13 6.80
C ALA A 26 8.25 9.32 7.46
N PRO A 27 8.41 9.04 8.76
CA PRO A 27 9.69 9.20 9.44
C PRO A 27 10.76 8.28 8.85
N ARG A 28 12.04 8.64 9.03
CA ARG A 28 13.17 7.82 8.57
C ARG A 28 13.05 6.40 9.12
N GLY A 29 13.07 5.41 8.23
CA GLY A 29 12.90 4.01 8.55
C GLY A 29 11.49 3.49 8.28
N TRP A 30 10.45 4.34 8.31
CA TRP A 30 9.04 3.89 8.34
C TRP A 30 8.68 2.93 7.21
N LYS A 31 9.19 3.23 6.01
CA LYS A 31 9.05 2.39 4.82
C LYS A 31 9.51 0.95 5.08
N ARG A 32 10.63 0.77 5.78
CA ARG A 32 11.18 -0.56 6.11
C ARG A 32 10.26 -1.31 7.07
N SER A 33 9.76 -0.64 8.11
CA SER A 33 8.83 -1.29 9.05
C SER A 33 7.54 -1.65 8.35
N PHE A 34 7.01 -0.75 7.51
CA PHE A 34 5.84 -1.00 6.69
C PHE A 34 6.02 -2.22 5.77
N GLU A 35 7.12 -2.28 5.01
CA GLU A 35 7.42 -3.41 4.12
C GLU A 35 7.65 -4.72 4.89
N THR A 36 8.32 -4.66 6.05
CA THR A 36 8.55 -5.81 6.92
C THR A 36 7.24 -6.35 7.49
N THR A 37 6.40 -5.46 8.02
CA THR A 37 5.08 -5.79 8.54
C THR A 37 4.16 -6.31 7.45
N ALA A 38 4.18 -5.70 6.26
CA ALA A 38 3.44 -6.18 5.11
C ALA A 38 3.87 -7.59 4.72
N LYS A 39 5.18 -7.88 4.71
CA LYS A 39 5.70 -9.22 4.43
C LYS A 39 5.28 -10.24 5.49
N LEU A 40 5.26 -9.86 6.77
CA LEU A 40 4.85 -10.72 7.88
C LEU A 40 3.35 -11.02 7.86
N LEU A 41 2.52 -10.00 7.61
CA LEU A 41 1.06 -10.11 7.62
C LEU A 41 0.51 -10.70 6.33
N SER A 42 1.17 -10.49 5.18
CA SER A 42 0.67 -10.92 3.87
C SER A 42 0.56 -12.45 3.78
N ARG A 43 1.40 -13.22 4.49
CA ARG A 43 1.44 -14.69 4.41
C ARG A 43 1.48 -15.25 2.97
N GLY A 44 1.94 -14.44 2.00
CA GLY A 44 1.97 -14.79 0.58
C GLY A 44 0.65 -14.55 -0.17
N GLU A 45 -0.33 -13.90 0.46
CA GLU A 45 -1.65 -13.61 -0.11
C GLU A 45 -1.62 -12.39 -1.03
N TRP A 46 -0.71 -11.45 -0.78
CA TRP A 46 -0.49 -10.26 -1.60
C TRP A 46 0.93 -10.26 -2.18
N GLY A 47 1.09 -9.64 -3.35
CA GLY A 47 2.40 -9.45 -3.97
C GLY A 47 3.36 -8.59 -3.12
N ALA A 48 4.56 -8.34 -3.65
CA ALA A 48 5.58 -7.55 -2.94
C ALA A 48 5.11 -6.09 -2.75
N VAL A 49 4.59 -5.80 -1.55
CA VAL A 49 4.20 -4.45 -1.13
C VAL A 49 5.45 -3.59 -0.99
N LYS A 50 5.50 -2.45 -1.69
CA LYS A 50 6.64 -1.54 -1.71
C LYS A 50 6.20 -0.11 -1.47
N VAL A 51 7.05 0.71 -0.83
CA VAL A 51 6.78 2.14 -0.66
C VAL A 51 7.80 2.98 -1.41
N LYS A 52 7.38 3.61 -2.51
CA LYS A 52 8.24 4.43 -3.37
C LYS A 52 7.78 5.89 -3.36
N SER A 53 8.68 6.81 -3.00
CA SER A 53 8.42 8.26 -3.00
C SER A 53 7.11 8.70 -2.30
N GLY A 54 6.73 8.04 -1.20
CA GLY A 54 5.47 8.35 -0.49
C GLY A 54 4.23 7.75 -1.15
N LYS A 55 4.39 6.77 -2.03
CA LYS A 55 3.30 5.99 -2.62
C LYS A 55 3.50 4.53 -2.27
N VAL A 56 2.44 3.87 -1.81
CA VAL A 56 2.41 2.43 -1.57
C VAL A 56 1.96 1.74 -2.84
N GLN A 57 2.72 0.75 -3.29
CA GLN A 57 2.44 -0.04 -4.48
C GLN A 57 2.27 -1.50 -4.09
N VAL A 58 1.15 -2.11 -4.48
CA VAL A 58 0.83 -3.51 -4.23
C VAL A 58 0.47 -4.19 -5.55
N PRO A 59 1.35 -5.04 -6.10
CA PRO A 59 1.04 -5.82 -7.29
C PRO A 59 0.22 -7.07 -6.95
N GLY A 60 -0.49 -7.59 -7.95
CA GLY A 60 -1.23 -8.85 -7.85
C GLY A 60 -2.59 -8.73 -7.16
N VAL A 61 -3.21 -7.54 -7.21
CA VAL A 61 -4.54 -7.31 -6.67
C VAL A 61 -5.56 -7.99 -7.58
N GLN A 62 -6.37 -8.88 -6.99
CA GLN A 62 -7.43 -9.57 -7.72
C GLN A 62 -8.77 -8.85 -7.52
N PRO A 63 -9.64 -8.83 -8.54
CA PRO A 63 -11.00 -8.34 -8.38
C PRO A 63 -11.74 -9.10 -7.27
N GLY A 64 -12.48 -8.38 -6.42
CA GLY A 64 -13.17 -8.94 -5.25
C GLY A 64 -12.33 -9.03 -3.98
N THR A 65 -11.06 -8.60 -4.03
CA THR A 65 -10.15 -8.60 -2.87
C THR A 65 -9.84 -7.20 -2.32
N GLU A 66 -10.51 -6.17 -2.85
CA GLU A 66 -10.24 -4.75 -2.58
C GLU A 66 -10.42 -4.38 -1.11
N ASP A 67 -11.52 -4.83 -0.49
CA ASP A 67 -11.84 -4.58 0.91
C ASP A 67 -10.83 -5.27 1.86
N LYS A 68 -10.47 -6.51 1.52
CA LYS A 68 -9.47 -7.28 2.26
C LYS A 68 -8.09 -6.63 2.16
N LEU A 69 -7.73 -6.14 0.97
CA LEU A 69 -6.47 -5.44 0.74
C LEU A 69 -6.44 -4.09 1.48
N LYS A 70 -7.55 -3.34 1.49
CA LYS A 70 -7.70 -2.11 2.26
C LYS A 70 -7.43 -2.37 3.74
N HIS A 71 -8.17 -3.30 4.33
CA HIS A 71 -8.01 -3.65 5.74
C HIS A 71 -6.62 -4.17 6.08
N PHE A 72 -6.01 -4.93 5.16
CA PHE A 72 -4.63 -5.37 5.29
C PHE A 72 -3.67 -4.19 5.34
N LEU A 73 -3.75 -3.26 4.38
CA LEU A 73 -2.86 -2.09 4.32
C LEU A 73 -3.07 -1.15 5.50
N GLU A 74 -4.31 -0.93 5.94
CA GLU A 74 -4.61 -0.17 7.16
C GLU A 74 -3.99 -0.81 8.40
N SER A 75 -4.09 -2.15 8.52
CA SER A 75 -3.47 -2.89 9.63
C SER A 75 -1.95 -2.79 9.61
N VAL A 76 -1.33 -2.86 8.42
CA VAL A 76 0.11 -2.70 8.24
C VAL A 76 0.54 -1.28 8.63
N VAL A 77 -0.16 -0.24 8.17
CA VAL A 77 0.14 1.15 8.56
C VAL A 77 0.02 1.34 10.06
N GLN A 78 -1.05 0.83 10.68
CA GLN A 78 -1.26 0.95 12.12
C GLN A 78 -0.14 0.28 12.92
N GLN A 79 0.29 -0.93 12.49
CA GLN A 79 1.41 -1.63 13.11
C GLN A 79 2.76 -0.96 12.84
N ALA A 80 2.97 -0.44 11.63
CA ALA A 80 4.17 0.33 11.31
C ALA A 80 4.23 1.57 12.20
N ASN A 81 3.14 2.31 12.34
CA ASN A 81 3.04 3.48 13.23
C ASN A 81 3.27 3.12 14.70
N ALA A 82 2.76 1.97 15.17
CA ALA A 82 2.99 1.50 16.54
C ALA A 82 4.44 1.06 16.81
N GLY A 83 5.16 0.58 15.78
CA GLY A 83 6.56 0.14 15.90
C GLY A 83 7.60 1.26 15.92
N TYR A 84 7.21 2.53 15.69
CA TYR A 84 8.12 3.69 15.72
C TYR A 84 8.31 4.32 17.12
N ASP A 85 7.66 3.78 18.15
CA ASP A 85 7.90 4.23 19.53
C ASP A 85 9.25 3.71 20.09
N ASP A 86 10.02 2.91 19.34
CA ASP A 86 11.30 2.33 19.78
C ASP A 86 12.37 2.39 18.65
N PRO A 87 13.53 3.06 18.84
CA PRO A 87 14.52 3.27 17.78
C PRO A 87 15.67 2.26 17.85
N GLU A 88 15.90 1.42 16.83
CA GLU A 88 17.22 0.81 16.54
C GLU A 88 17.33 0.28 15.06
N PRO A 89 18.55 0.10 14.51
CA PRO A 89 18.89 0.56 13.15
C PRO A 89 19.04 -0.49 12.03
N GLN A 90 18.60 -0.05 10.84
CA GLN A 90 19.12 -0.18 9.47
C GLN A 90 20.13 -1.31 9.11
N GLU A 91 19.73 -2.17 8.16
CA GLU A 91 20.60 -2.91 7.21
C GLU A 91 20.10 -2.79 5.75
N GLU A 92 21.02 -2.54 4.82
CA GLU A 92 20.82 -2.14 3.41
C GLU A 92 20.13 -3.18 2.48
N PRO A 93 19.59 -2.78 1.30
CA PRO A 93 18.71 -3.60 0.48
C PRO A 93 19.46 -4.49 -0.53
N ALA A 94 18.91 -5.69 -0.76
CA ALA A 94 19.30 -6.56 -1.88
C ALA A 94 18.44 -6.23 -3.11
N ASP A 95 19.15 -5.90 -4.18
CA ASP A 95 18.69 -5.69 -5.55
C ASP A 95 18.09 -6.97 -6.13
N GLU A 96 16.93 -6.90 -6.80
CA GLU A 96 16.53 -7.94 -7.75
C GLU A 96 15.51 -7.41 -8.77
N GLU A 97 16.02 -7.18 -9.98
CA GLU A 97 15.30 -7.05 -11.23
C GLU A 97 14.42 -8.29 -11.51
N GLN A 98 13.21 -8.08 -12.05
CA GLN A 98 12.63 -8.93 -13.11
C GLN A 98 11.31 -8.35 -13.65
N ARG A 99 11.23 -8.22 -14.99
CA ARG A 99 10.01 -8.05 -15.81
C ARG A 99 9.52 -9.44 -16.28
N PRO A 100 8.24 -9.61 -16.70
CA PRO A 100 7.89 -9.36 -18.11
C PRO A 100 6.51 -8.72 -18.37
N GLU A 101 6.38 -8.17 -19.60
CA GLU A 101 5.20 -7.61 -20.28
C GLU A 101 4.10 -8.64 -20.56
N ARG A 102 2.81 -8.23 -20.49
CA ARG A 102 1.71 -8.68 -21.40
C ARG A 102 0.53 -7.69 -21.43
N ASP A 103 0.18 -7.25 -22.63
CA ASP A 103 -1.10 -6.65 -23.01
C ASP A 103 -2.31 -7.56 -22.67
N ALA A 104 -3.30 -7.02 -21.94
CA ALA A 104 -4.70 -7.46 -21.97
C ALA A 104 -5.62 -6.37 -21.39
N GLU A 105 -6.75 -6.14 -22.07
CA GLU A 105 -7.70 -5.01 -21.96
C GLU A 105 -8.28 -4.76 -20.55
N ASP A 106 -8.32 -3.48 -20.13
CA ASP A 106 -8.40 -2.90 -18.76
C ASP A 106 -9.60 -3.30 -17.83
N PRO A 107 -9.40 -4.22 -16.88
CA PRO A 107 -10.25 -4.39 -15.69
C PRO A 107 -9.93 -3.37 -14.57
N ASP A 108 -8.87 -2.58 -14.72
CA ASP A 108 -8.29 -1.72 -13.69
C ASP A 108 -9.08 -0.44 -13.43
N GLU A 109 -9.82 0.05 -14.44
CA GLU A 109 -10.64 1.26 -14.33
C GLU A 109 -11.78 1.07 -13.32
N GLN A 110 -12.48 -0.08 -13.37
CA GLN A 110 -13.54 -0.42 -12.41
C GLN A 110 -12.99 -0.61 -10.98
N MET A 111 -11.79 -1.16 -10.84
CA MET A 111 -11.13 -1.31 -9.54
C MET A 111 -10.75 0.06 -8.96
N THR A 112 -10.21 0.95 -9.80
CA THR A 112 -9.85 2.31 -9.40
C THR A 112 -11.03 3.10 -8.84
N GLU A 113 -12.20 3.06 -9.50
CA GLU A 113 -13.41 3.73 -9.00
C GLU A 113 -13.86 3.17 -7.63
N ARG A 114 -13.73 1.86 -7.41
CA ARG A 114 -14.00 1.24 -6.11
C ARG A 114 -13.06 1.72 -5.02
N PHE A 115 -11.76 1.83 -5.30
CA PHE A 115 -10.83 2.31 -4.28
C PHE A 115 -11.07 3.79 -3.92
N ARG A 116 -11.38 4.64 -4.90
CA ARG A 116 -11.67 6.06 -4.67
C ARG A 116 -12.94 6.29 -3.86
N SER A 117 -13.96 5.46 -4.06
CA SER A 117 -15.21 5.58 -3.30
C SER A 117 -15.04 5.28 -1.81
N PHE A 118 -14.01 4.52 -1.40
CA PHE A 118 -13.69 4.33 0.03
C PHE A 118 -13.19 5.61 0.72
N GLY A 119 -12.64 6.58 -0.02
CA GLY A 119 -12.25 7.89 0.52
C GLY A 119 -13.35 8.95 0.48
N GLY A 120 -14.56 8.59 0.04
CA GLY A 120 -15.66 9.51 -0.24
C GLY A 120 -16.84 9.47 0.74
N ASP A 121 -16.84 8.63 1.78
CA ASP A 121 -17.95 8.54 2.73
C ASP A 121 -17.75 9.50 3.91
N GLN A 122 -17.90 10.81 3.64
CA GLN A 122 -18.43 11.74 4.63
C GLN A 122 -19.67 12.41 4.01
N PRO A 123 -20.89 11.97 4.38
CA PRO A 123 -22.08 12.73 4.08
C PRO A 123 -22.03 14.06 4.83
N GLU A 124 -22.22 15.12 4.04
CA GLU A 124 -22.56 16.48 4.43
C GLU A 124 -23.69 16.50 5.49
N VAL A 125 -23.46 17.16 6.64
CA VAL A 125 -24.49 17.80 7.48
C VAL A 125 -23.94 19.04 8.17
#